data_AF-A0A929PB94-F1
#
_entry.id   AF-A0A929PB94-F1
#
_cell.length_a   1.000
_cell.length_b   1.000
_cell.length_c   1.000
_cell.angle_alpha   90.00
_cell.angle_beta   90.00
_cell.angle_gamma   90.00
#
_symmetry.space_group_name_H-M   'P 1'
#
loop_
_entity.id
_entity.type
_entity.pdbx_description
1 polymer ?
#
loop_
_entity_poly.entity_id
_entity_poly.type
_entity_poly.pdbx_seq_one_letter_code
_entity_poly.pdbx_strand_id
1 'polypeptide(L)' 'MPGYIDREEVYQIASFISRCSPDIPYTLLGFYPHFLMGDLPRTTREQAEECREAAREAGLTRIRIGNEHLLS' A
#
# COMPACT_ATOMS: atom_id res chain seq x y z
N MET A 1 -5.56 -3.55 -0.10
CA MET A 1 -6.93 -4.10 -0.02
C MET A 1 -6.82 -5.43 0.67
N PRO A 2 -7.43 -5.63 1.84
CA PRO A 2 -7.30 -6.91 2.55
C PRO A 2 -7.71 -8.09 1.66
N GLY A 3 -6.83 -9.08 1.52
CA GLY A 3 -7.05 -10.28 0.71
C GLY A 3 -6.96 -10.11 -0.81
N TYR A 4 -6.84 -8.88 -1.33
CA TYR A 4 -6.75 -8.61 -2.78
C TYR A 4 -5.42 -8.01 -3.21
N ILE A 5 -4.79 -7.23 -2.33
CA ILE A 5 -3.51 -6.57 -2.57
C ILE A 5 -2.71 -6.73 -1.29
N ASP A 6 -1.61 -7.46 -1.39
CA ASP A 6 -0.68 -7.73 -0.32
C ASP A 6 0.72 -7.18 -0.64
N ARG A 7 1.71 -7.62 0.15
CA ARG A 7 3.11 -7.23 0.04
C ARG A 7 3.68 -7.49 -1.35
N GLU A 8 3.36 -8.61 -1.98
CA GLU A 8 3.93 -9.03 -3.26
C GLU A 8 3.43 -8.13 -4.39
N GLU A 9 2.13 -7.89 -4.50
CA GLU A 9 1.63 -6.97 -5.54
C GLU A 9 2.17 -5.55 -5.36
N VAL A 10 2.28 -5.09 -4.10
CA VAL A 10 2.85 -3.77 -3.82
C VAL A 10 4.32 -3.71 -4.20
N TYR A 11 5.10 -4.76 -3.95
CA TYR A 11 6.49 -4.84 -4.37
C TYR A 11 6.63 -4.78 -5.90
N GLN A 12 5.79 -5.51 -6.65
CA GLN A 12 5.85 -5.51 -8.11
C GLN A 12 5.48 -4.13 -8.70
N ILE A 13 4.44 -3.49 -8.16
CA ILE A 13 4.05 -2.12 -8.55
C ILE A 13 5.18 -1.14 -8.22
N ALA A 14 5.73 -1.20 -7.01
CA ALA A 14 6.79 -0.31 -6.58
C ALA A 14 8.07 -0.51 -7.41
N SER A 15 8.40 -1.75 -7.79
CA SER A 15 9.53 -2.08 -8.66
C SER A 15 9.35 -1.53 -10.06
N PHE A 16 8.13 -1.56 -10.58
CA PHE A 16 7.81 -0.91 -11.85
C PHE A 16 7.99 0.61 -11.77
N ILE A 17 7.51 1.25 -10.70
CA ILE A 17 7.64 2.70 -10.50
C ILE A 17 9.11 3.09 -10.30
N SER A 18 9.87 2.35 -9.49
CA SER A 18 11.27 2.67 -9.16
C SER A 18 12.18 2.59 -10.39
N ARG A 19 11.88 1.69 -11.34
CA ARG A 19 12.53 1.64 -12.65
C ARG A 19 12.36 2.92 -13.48
N CYS A 20 11.28 3.67 -13.27
CA CYS A 20 11.10 4.98 -13.88
C CYS A 20 11.89 6.05 -13.11
N SER A 21 11.71 6.12 -11.79
CA SER A 21 12.53 6.91 -10.88
C SER A 21 12.23 6.54 -9.42
N PRO A 22 13.26 6.38 -8.57
CA PRO A 22 13.07 6.05 -7.16
C PRO A 22 12.41 7.18 -6.35
N ASP A 23 12.43 8.41 -6.86
CA ASP A 23 11.91 9.61 -6.20
C ASP A 23 10.45 9.91 -6.56
N ILE A 24 9.80 9.07 -7.38
CA ILE A 24 8.37 9.22 -7.66
C ILE A 24 7.60 8.99 -6.35
N PRO A 25 6.79 9.96 -5.88
CA PRO A 25 6.03 9.80 -4.65
C PRO A 25 4.99 8.68 -4.80
N TYR A 26 5.00 7.73 -3.87
CA TYR A 26 4.05 6.63 -3.84
C TYR A 26 3.27 6.63 -2.52
N THR A 27 1.94 6.72 -2.62
CA THR A 27 1.04 6.78 -1.45
C THR A 27 0.19 5.53 -1.37
N LEU A 28 0.37 4.75 -0.31
CA LEU A 28 -0.45 3.58 0.01
C LEU A 28 -1.67 4.03 0.80
N LEU A 29 -2.88 3.88 0.27
CA LEU A 29 -4.11 4.38 0.90
C LEU A 29 -4.75 3.30 1.79
N GLY A 30 -5.08 3.67 3.04
CA GLY A 30 -5.91 2.87 3.91
C GLY A 30 -7.30 2.63 3.28
N PHE A 31 -7.73 1.37 3.23
CA PHE A 31 -9.00 0.99 2.65
C PHE A 31 -10.13 1.12 3.68
N TYR A 32 -11.25 1.71 3.25
CA TYR A 32 -12.49 1.78 4.02
C TYR A 32 -13.62 1.08 3.26
N PRO A 33 -14.22 0.03 3.85
CA PRO A 33 -15.24 -0.77 3.18
C PRO A 33 -16.55 0.00 3.10
N HIS A 34 -16.89 0.44 1.89
CA HIS A 34 -18.13 1.14 1.60
C HIS A 34 -18.72 0.68 0.25
N PHE A 35 -20.02 0.92 0.07
CA PHE A 35 -20.77 0.56 -1.14
C PHE A 35 -20.65 -0.93 -1.49
N LEU A 36 -20.06 -1.30 -2.64
CA LEU A 36 -19.99 -2.68 -3.13
C LEU A 36 -18.95 -3.57 -2.44
N MET A 37 -18.13 -3.01 -1.54
CA MET A 37 -17.06 -3.74 -0.85
C MET A 37 -17.26 -3.71 0.68
N GLY A 38 -18.53 -3.66 1.13
CA GLY A 38 -18.88 -3.55 2.54
C GLY A 38 -18.60 -4.80 3.38
N ASP A 39 -18.36 -5.93 2.73
CA ASP A 39 -18.05 -7.23 3.32
C ASP A 39 -16.54 -7.43 3.61
N LEU A 40 -15.69 -6.55 3.08
CA LEU A 40 -14.24 -6.60 3.32
C LEU A 40 -13.86 -5.87 4.61
N PRO A 41 -12.82 -6.34 5.32
CA PRO A 41 -12.30 -5.61 6.46
C PRO A 41 -11.54 -4.34 5.99
N ARG A 42 -11.24 -3.46 6.94
CA ARG A 42 -10.31 -2.34 6.71
C ARG A 42 -8.89 -2.88 6.57
N THR A 43 -8.01 -2.11 5.91
CA THR A 43 -6.57 -2.41 5.94
C THR A 43 -6.07 -2.32 7.39
N THR A 44 -5.40 -3.36 7.88
CA THR A 44 -4.78 -3.32 9.20
C THR A 44 -3.54 -2.44 9.17
N ARG A 45 -3.15 -1.90 10.33
CA ARG A 45 -1.88 -1.14 10.43
C ARG A 45 -0.67 -2.00 10.08
N GLU A 46 -0.68 -3.27 10.46
CA GLU A 46 0.37 -4.25 10.12
C GLU A 46 0.50 -4.44 8.61
N GLN A 47 -0.60 -4.75 7.92
CA GLN A 47 -0.58 -4.92 6.46
C GLN A 47 -0.10 -3.65 5.73
N ALA A 48 -0.54 -2.48 6.18
CA ALA A 48 -0.13 -1.21 5.58
C ALA A 48 1.39 -0.97 5.73
N GLU A 49 1.95 -1.34 6.88
CA GLU A 49 3.38 -1.24 7.16
C GLU A 49 4.20 -2.25 6.36
N GLU A 50 3.74 -3.50 6.26
CA GLU A 50 4.37 -4.52 5.42
C GLU A 50 4.44 -4.09 3.95
N CYS A 51 3.36 -3.50 3.44
CA CYS A 51 3.31 -2.96 2.09
C CYS A 51 4.27 -1.77 1.92
N ARG A 52 4.41 -0.92 2.95
CA ARG A 52 5.36 0.20 2.93
C ARG A 52 6.80 -0.29 2.84
N GLU A 53 7.16 -1.30 3.63
CA GLU A 53 8.49 -1.89 3.58
C GLU A 53 8.73 -2.62 2.24
N ALA A 54 7.71 -3.26 1.66
CA ALA A 54 7.79 -3.83 0.32
C ALA A 54 8.14 -2.76 -0.74
N ALA A 55 7.46 -1.62 -0.70
CA ALA A 55 7.71 -0.51 -1.61
C ALA A 55 9.12 0.09 -1.43
N ARG A 56 9.62 0.10 -0.20
CA ARG A 56 10.97 0.54 0.13
C ARG A 56 12.02 -0.46 -0.37
N GLU A 57 11.81 -1.76 -0.18
CA GLU A 57 12.68 -2.83 -0.70
C GLU A 57 12.75 -2.82 -2.23
N ALA A 58 11.67 -2.43 -2.90
CA ALA A 58 11.62 -2.24 -4.35
C ALA A 58 12.40 -1.00 -4.84
N GLY A 59 12.93 -0.16 -3.93
CA GLY A 59 13.82 0.95 -4.25
C GLY A 59 13.17 2.34 -4.27
N LEU A 60 11.90 2.48 -3.87
CA LEU A 60 11.28 3.81 -3.73
C LEU A 60 11.76 4.51 -2.46
N THR A 61 12.01 5.81 -2.56
CA THR A 61 12.51 6.64 -1.44
C THR A 61 11.40 7.48 -0.80
N ARG A 62 10.34 7.78 -1.55
CA ARG A 62 9.25 8.70 -1.14
C ARG A 62 7.93 7.98 -0.98
N ILE A 63 7.83 7.18 0.07
CA ILE A 63 6.65 6.37 0.37
C ILE A 63 5.91 6.93 1.58
N ARG A 64 4.58 6.98 1.53
CA ARG A 64 3.75 7.31 2.69
C ARG A 64 2.48 6.46 2.75
N ILE A 65 1.97 6.26 3.95
CA ILE A 65 0.64 5.70 4.16
C ILE A 65 -0.34 6.86 4.27
N GLY A 66 -1.35 6.88 3.41
CA GLY A 66 -2.45 7.85 3.45
C GLY A 66 -3.66 7.29 4.18
N ASN A 67 -4.52 8.17 4.68
CA ASN A 67 -5.73 7.82 5.42
C ASN A 67 -5.45 6.89 6.62
N GLU A 68 -4.39 7.16 7.37
CA GLU A 68 -4.00 6.33 8.52
C GLU A 68 -5.09 6.18 9.60
N HIS A 69 -5.99 7.16 9.70
CA HIS A 69 -7.15 7.13 10.62
C HIS A 69 -8.20 6.06 10.23
N LEU A 70 -8.11 5.50 9.02
CA LEU A 70 -8.96 4.41 8.55
C LEU A 70 -8.37 3.02 8.85
N LEU A 71 -7.12 2.94 9.28
CA LEU A 71 -6.48 1.67 9.60
C LEU A 71 -7.08 1.09 10.90
N SER A 72 -7.28 -0.22 10.93
CA SER A 72 -7.71 -0.97 12.11
C SER A 72 -6.53 -1.50 12.91
#